data_AF-A0A0L7R298-F1
#
_entry.id   AF-A0A0L7R298-F1
#
_cell.length_a   1.000
_cell.length_b   1.000
_cell.length_c   1.000
_cell.angle_alpha   90.00
_cell.angle_beta   90.00
_cell.angle_gamma   90.00
#
_symmetry.space_group_name_H-M   'P 1'
#
loop_
_entity.id
_entity.type
_entity.pdbx_description
1 polymer ?
#
loop_
_entity_poly.entity_id
_entity_poly.type
_entity_poly.pdbx_seq_one_letter_code
_entity_poly.pdbx_strand_id
1 'polypeptide(L)' 'MKRDMKGKHFADVAEVKKKTTETLSSITKDEFKQCFEKWNKRLDKCISASGE' A
#
# COMPACT_ATOMS: atom_id res chain seq x y z
N MET A 1 4.37 -0.35 3.41
CA MET A 1 5.08 -1.51 2.82
C MET A 1 6.23 -1.17 1.87
N LYS A 2 6.02 -0.81 0.59
CA LYS A 2 7.14 -0.60 -0.37
C LYS A 2 8.13 0.48 0.10
N ARG A 3 7.61 1.56 0.67
CA ARG A 3 8.42 2.67 1.23
C ARG A 3 9.34 2.19 2.35
N ASP A 4 8.88 1.27 3.18
CA ASP A 4 9.59 0.81 4.39
C ASP A 4 10.71 -0.20 4.07
N MET A 5 10.63 -0.86 2.92
CA MET A 5 11.60 -1.87 2.48
C MET A 5 12.60 -1.36 1.42
N LYS A 6 12.27 -0.27 0.72
CA LYS A 6 13.13 0.25 -0.35
C LYS A 6 14.51 0.66 0.20
N GLY A 7 15.57 0.21 -0.46
CA GLY A 7 16.95 0.57 -0.13
C GLY A 7 17.56 -0.19 1.05
N LYS A 8 16.82 -1.12 1.67
CA LYS A 8 17.35 -2.01 2.71
C LYS A 8 17.87 -3.29 2.08
N HIS A 9 19.07 -3.69 2.48
CA HIS A 9 19.61 -5.01 2.16
C HIS A 9 19.08 -6.01 3.22
N PHE A 10 18.58 -7.15 2.77
CA PHE A 10 18.13 -8.24 3.63
C PHE A 10 19.05 -9.44 3.41
N ALA A 11 19.42 -10.13 4.48
CA ALA A 11 20.38 -11.22 4.39
C ALA A 11 19.76 -12.47 3.76
N ASP A 12 18.47 -12.70 3.99
CA ASP A 12 17.78 -13.90 3.57
C ASP A 12 16.28 -13.65 3.32
N VAL A 13 15.65 -14.65 2.68
CA VAL A 13 14.23 -14.59 2.30
C VAL A 13 13.29 -14.66 3.51
N ALA A 14 13.69 -15.32 4.60
CA ALA A 14 12.86 -15.43 5.79
C ALA A 14 12.74 -14.07 6.49
N GLU A 15 13.82 -13.28 6.52
CA GLU A 15 13.83 -11.91 7.03
C GLU A 15 12.85 -11.02 6.24
N VAL A 16 12.86 -11.11 4.90
CA VAL A 16 11.94 -10.37 4.03
C VAL A 16 10.49 -10.76 4.31
N LYS A 17 10.20 -12.07 4.41
CA LYS A 17 8.86 -12.56 4.71
C LYS A 17 8.37 -12.04 6.05
N LYS A 18 9.18 -12.16 7.10
CA LYS A 18 8.85 -11.68 8.45
C LYS A 18 8.52 -10.19 8.46
N LYS A 19 9.42 -9.35 7.93
CA LYS A 19 9.22 -7.89 7.88
C LYS A 19 8.02 -7.49 7.03
N THR A 20 7.77 -8.21 5.95
CA THR A 20 6.58 -8.00 5.11
C THR A 20 5.31 -8.33 5.88
N THR A 21 5.26 -9.48 6.55
CA THR A 21 4.11 -9.88 7.37
C THR A 21 3.84 -8.89 8.50
N GLU A 22 4.87 -8.48 9.24
CA GLU A 22 4.73 -7.48 10.32
C GLU A 22 4.17 -6.15 9.78
N THR A 23 4.66 -5.70 8.62
CA THR A 23 4.19 -4.46 7.99
C THR A 23 2.77 -4.58 7.46
N LEU A 24 2.33 -5.77 7.04
CA LEU A 24 0.97 -6.00 6.58
C LEU A 24 0.00 -6.10 7.76
N SER A 25 0.42 -6.75 8.85
CA SER A 25 -0.38 -6.89 10.07
C SER A 25 -0.58 -5.56 10.81
N SER A 26 0.32 -4.59 10.64
CA SER A 26 0.17 -3.25 11.25
C SER A 26 -0.81 -2.34 10.51
N ILE A 27 -1.27 -2.70 9.30
CA ILE A 27 -2.22 -1.89 8.55
C ILE A 27 -3.57 -1.92 9.26
N THR A 28 -4.06 -0.75 9.65
CA THR A 28 -5.32 -0.65 10.37
C THR A 28 -6.52 -0.72 9.42
N LYS A 29 -7.69 -1.08 9.94
CA LYS A 29 -8.95 -1.07 9.17
C LYS A 29 -9.27 0.32 8.59
N ASP A 30 -8.91 1.37 9.32
CA ASP A 30 -9.13 2.75 8.87
C ASP A 30 -8.25 3.09 7.66
N GLU A 31 -6.97 2.71 7.69
CA GLU A 31 -6.08 2.89 6.53
C GLU A 31 -6.59 2.15 5.29
N PHE A 32 -7.15 0.94 5.46
CA PHE A 32 -7.82 0.23 4.36
C PHE A 32 -9.03 0.99 3.85
N LYS A 33 -9.90 1.49 4.74
CA LYS A 33 -11.08 2.29 4.34
C LYS A 33 -10.68 3.56 3.58
N GLN A 34 -9.67 4.28 4.05
CA GLN A 34 -9.14 5.46 3.37
C GLN A 34 -8.60 5.14 1.97
N CYS A 35 -8.05 3.95 1.76
CA CYS A 35 -7.62 3.52 0.42
C CYS A 35 -8.81 3.40 -0.54
N PHE A 36 -9.95 2.86 -0.10
CA PHE A 36 -11.16 2.80 -0.92
C PHE A 36 -11.73 4.19 -1.22
N GLU A 37 -11.75 5.10 -0.24
CA GLU A 37 -12.20 6.48 -0.46
C GLU A 37 -11.30 7.21 -1.47
N LYS A 38 -9.98 7.03 -1.37
CA LYS A 38 -9.03 7.57 -2.36
C LYS A 38 -9.23 6.96 -3.74
N TRP A 39 -9.56 5.68 -3.82
CA TRP A 39 -9.85 5.02 -5.08
C TRP A 39 -11.11 5.57 -5.74
N ASN A 40 -12.22 5.74 -4.99
CA ASN A 40 -13.44 6.38 -5.51
C ASN A 40 -13.16 7.78 -6.04
N LYS A 41 -12.40 8.60 -5.30
CA LYS A 41 -12.01 9.95 -5.78
C LYS A 41 -11.19 9.91 -7.07
N ARG A 42 -10.33 8.90 -7.24
CA ARG A 42 -9.56 8.72 -8.49
C ARG A 42 -10.47 8.31 -9.65
N LEU A 43 -11.48 7.48 -9.38
CA LEU A 43 -12.48 7.11 -10.37
C LEU A 43 -13.30 8.32 -10.82
N ASP A 44 -13.80 9.12 -9.87
CA ASP A 44 -14.54 10.36 -10.18
C ASP A 44 -13.69 11.33 -11.01
N LYS A 45 -12.40 11.45 -10.69
CA LYS A 45 -11.47 12.28 -11.46
C LYS A 45 -11.29 11.76 -12.88
N CYS A 46 -11.12 10.44 -13.05
CA CYS A 46 -11.00 9.81 -14.37
C CYS A 46 -12.26 10.07 -15.22
N ILE A 47 -13.45 9.90 -14.62
CA ILE A 47 -14.73 10.20 -15.28
C ILE A 47 -14.78 11.68 -15.68
N SER A 48 -14.40 12.59 -14.76
CA SER A 48 -14.42 14.03 -15.01
C SER A 48 -13.42 14.46 -16.10
N ALA A 49 -12.31 13.74 -16.24
CA ALA A 49 -11.30 13.94 -17.28
C ALA A 49 -11.62 13.19 -18.59
N SER A 50 -12.79 12.54 -18.70
CA SER A 50 -13.13 11.66 -19.83
C SER A 50 -12.09 10.57 -20.11
N GLY A 51 -11.35 10.15 -19.07
CA GLY A 51 -10.31 9.12 -19.18
C GLY A 51 -8.89 9.61 -19.51
N GLU A 52 -8.65 10.93 -19.58
CA GLU A 52 -7.32 11.52 -19.83
C GLU A 52 -6.45 11.67 -18.56
#